data_AF-K2B6S6-F1
#
_entry.id   AF-K2B6S6-F1
#
_cell.length_a   1.000
_cell.length_b   1.000
_cell.length_c   1.000
_cell.angle_alpha   90.00
_cell.angle_beta   90.00
_cell.angle_gamma   90.00
#
_symmetry.space_group_name_H-M   'P 1'
#
loop_
_entity.id
_entity.type
_entity.pdbx_description
1 polymer ?
#
loop_
_entity_poly.entity_id
_entity_poly.type
_entity_poly.pdbx_seq_one_letter_code
_entity_poly.pdbx_strand_id
1 'polypeptide(L)'
;MFTLIVSKIVYVGAIFLLSFLFSILYRQILKFFKSTSIAKRAKPNIGTSDRLVRLFLAVILLVWGLLSWSPVILFFSGFCFYEAFAKWCGFYAIVGKNTCPL
;
A
#
# COMPACT_ATOMS: atom_id res chain seq x y z
N MET A 1 -16.48 -14.03 24.54
CA MET A 1 -16.89 -13.29 23.31
C MET A 1 -16.11 -11.99 23.17
N PHE A 2 -16.11 -11.10 24.16
CA PHE A 2 -15.38 -9.82 24.14
C PHE A 2 -13.87 -9.96 23.90
N THR A 3 -13.18 -10.85 24.63
CA THR A 3 -11.74 -11.11 24.48
C THR A 3 -11.34 -11.59 23.08
N LEU A 4 -12.20 -12.38 22.43
CA LEU A 4 -11.96 -12.90 21.09
C LEU A 4 -12.08 -11.79 20.03
N ILE A 5 -13.06 -10.90 20.18
CA ILE A 5 -13.22 -9.71 19.31
C ILE A 5 -12.00 -8.80 19.44
N VAL A 6 -11.56 -8.51 20.66
CA VAL A 6 -10.37 -7.66 20.91
C VAL A 6 -9.13 -8.30 20.28
N SER A 7 -8.92 -9.60 20.47
CA SER A 7 -7.78 -10.31 19.89
C SER A 7 -7.75 -10.24 18.36
N LYS A 8 -8.91 -10.41 17.69
CA LYS A 8 -9.02 -10.28 16.23
C LYS A 8 -8.76 -8.86 15.74
N ILE A 9 -9.25 -7.84 16.45
CA ILE A 9 -9.00 -6.43 16.10
C ILE A 9 -7.51 -6.11 16.22
N VAL A 10 -6.87 -6.51 17.32
CA VAL A 10 -5.42 -6.30 17.55
C VAL A 10 -4.61 -7.01 16.47
N TYR A 11 -4.99 -8.24 16.10
CA TYR A 11 -4.34 -8.99 15.03
C TYR A 11 -4.39 -8.27 13.67
N VAL A 12 -5.57 -7.81 13.25
CA VAL A 12 -5.72 -7.07 11.98
C VAL A 12 -4.95 -5.75 12.05
N GLY A 13 -5.05 -5.02 13.17
CA GLY A 13 -4.30 -3.78 13.39
C GLY A 13 -2.79 -3.95 13.30
N ALA A 14 -2.26 -5.03 13.90
CA ALA A 14 -0.82 -5.35 13.84
C ALA A 14 -0.36 -5.64 12.39
N ILE A 15 -1.15 -6.39 11.62
CA ILE A 15 -0.83 -6.67 10.20
C ILE A 15 -0.85 -5.38 9.38
N PHE A 16 -1.84 -4.52 9.60
CA PHE A 16 -1.92 -3.22 8.91
C PHE A 16 -0.73 -2.34 9.25
N LEU A 17 -0.35 -2.25 10.52
CA LEU A 17 0.83 -1.50 10.96
C LEU A 17 2.10 -2.05 10.29
N LEU A 18 2.28 -3.37 10.27
CA LEU A 18 3.40 -4.02 9.58
C LEU A 18 3.43 -3.70 8.09
N SER A 19 2.27 -3.77 7.41
CA SER A 19 2.15 -3.45 5.98
C SER A 19 2.50 -1.99 5.66
N PHE A 20 2.13 -1.05 6.53
CA PHE A 20 2.47 0.36 6.37
C PHE A 20 3.96 0.59 6.57
N LEU A 21 4.55 0.03 7.62
CA LEU A 21 5.99 0.11 7.86
C LEU A 21 6.78 -0.47 6.69
N PHE A 22 6.38 -1.66 6.21
CA PHE A 22 6.98 -2.28 5.03
C PHE A 22 6.89 -1.37 3.81
N SER A 23 5.72 -0.77 3.55
CA SER A 23 5.52 0.12 2.40
C SER A 23 6.39 1.37 2.46
N ILE A 24 6.56 1.96 3.65
CA ILE A 24 7.42 3.12 3.88
C ILE A 24 8.88 2.74 3.62
N LEU A 25 9.35 1.65 4.22
CA LEU A 25 10.72 1.15 4.04
C LEU A 25 11.01 0.84 2.58
N TYR A 26 10.10 0.12 1.92
CA TYR A 26 10.20 -0.21 0.50
C TYR A 26 10.29 1.04 -0.38
N ARG A 27 9.49 2.09 -0.08
CA ARG A 27 9.60 3.39 -0.75
C ARG A 27 10.95 4.07 -0.52
N GLN A 28 11.51 4.00 0.69
CA GLN A 28 12.83 4.55 1.00
C GLN A 28 13.94 3.81 0.27
N ILE A 29 13.89 2.47 0.25
CA ILE A 29 14.84 1.62 -0.46
C ILE A 29 14.84 1.95 -1.96
N LEU A 30 13.67 2.06 -2.58
CA LEU A 30 13.60 2.42 -4.01
C LEU A 30 14.12 3.83 -4.29
N LYS A 31 13.95 4.78 -3.37
CA LYS A 31 14.55 6.12 -3.50
C LYS A 31 16.07 6.07 -3.36
N PHE A 32 16.59 5.23 -2.46
CA PHE A 32 18.02 5.02 -2.29
C PHE A 32 18.66 4.48 -3.58
N PHE A 33 18.04 3.47 -4.21
CA PHE A 33 18.54 2.93 -5.48
C PHE A 33 18.38 3.86 -6.68
N LYS A 34 17.39 4.78 -6.69
CA LYS A 34 17.22 5.78 -7.76
C LYS A 34 18.17 6.97 -7.68
N SER A 35 19.16 6.96 -6.79
CA SER A 35 20.11 8.04 -6.52
C SER A 35 21.20 8.24 -7.59
N THR A 36 20.86 8.29 -8.89
CA THR A 36 21.76 8.81 -9.96
C THR A 36 21.03 9.26 -11.25
N SER A 37 19.83 9.84 -11.18
CA SER A 37 19.27 10.55 -12.35
C SER A 37 18.44 11.76 -11.92
N ILE A 38 19.09 12.92 -11.98
CA ILE A 38 18.55 14.29 -12.16
C ILE A 38 17.13 14.51 -11.62
N ALA A 39 17.08 15.28 -10.54
CA ALA A 39 15.91 15.96 -10.00
C ALA A 39 14.88 16.34 -11.07
N LYS A 40 13.79 15.58 -11.18
CA LYS A 40 12.64 15.95 -12.00
C LYS A 40 11.35 15.88 -11.19
N ARG A 41 11.27 16.77 -10.20
CA ARG A 41 10.06 17.17 -9.45
C ARG A 41 9.42 16.02 -8.65
N ALA A 42 8.98 16.28 -7.43
CA ALA A 42 8.18 15.35 -6.62
C ALA A 42 6.77 15.16 -7.22
N LYS A 43 6.67 14.79 -8.51
CA LYS A 43 5.39 14.46 -9.12
C LYS A 43 4.94 13.11 -8.55
N PRO A 44 3.66 12.97 -8.17
CA PRO A 44 3.09 11.67 -7.85
C PRO A 44 3.32 10.70 -9.02
N ASN A 45 3.38 9.39 -8.76
CA ASN A 45 3.56 8.38 -9.82
C ASN A 45 2.24 7.80 -10.33
N ILE A 46 1.14 8.08 -9.62
CA ILE A 46 -0.22 7.62 -9.94
C ILE A 46 -1.19 8.78 -9.94
N GLY A 47 -2.06 8.81 -10.96
CA GLY A 47 -3.18 9.75 -11.05
C GLY A 47 -4.31 9.44 -10.06
N THR A 48 -5.32 10.30 -10.03
CA THR A 48 -6.50 10.15 -9.16
C THR A 48 -7.31 8.89 -9.49
N SER A 49 -7.38 8.50 -10.77
CA SER A 49 -8.05 7.28 -11.23
C SER A 49 -7.36 6.01 -10.71
N ASP A 50 -6.03 5.89 -10.89
CA ASP A 50 -5.25 4.76 -10.36
C ASP A 50 -5.34 4.66 -8.83
N ARG A 51 -5.43 5.81 -8.15
CA ARG A 51 -5.63 5.86 -6.70
C ARG A 51 -6.98 5.26 -6.28
N LEU A 52 -8.05 5.58 -7.00
CA LEU A 52 -9.38 5.03 -6.73
C LEU A 52 -9.41 3.52 -7.00
N VAL A 53 -8.79 3.06 -8.09
CA VAL A 53 -8.68 1.61 -8.38
C VAL A 53 -7.95 0.88 -7.27
N ARG A 54 -6.85 1.44 -6.74
CA ARG A 54 -6.12 0.85 -5.60
C ARG A 54 -6.92 0.84 -4.32
N LEU A 55 -7.67 1.90 -4.04
CA LEU A 55 -8.55 1.96 -2.88
C LEU A 55 -9.66 0.91 -2.98
N PHE A 56 -10.26 0.76 -4.16
CA PHE A 56 -11.26 -0.26 -4.43
C PHE A 56 -10.70 -1.67 -4.26
N LEU A 57 -9.52 -1.94 -4.80
CA LEU A 57 -8.82 -3.21 -4.63
C LEU A 57 -8.49 -3.49 -3.16
N ALA A 58 -8.05 -2.46 -2.42
CA ALA A 58 -7.78 -2.58 -0.98
C ALA A 58 -9.02 -2.98 -0.19
N VAL A 59 -10.19 -2.40 -0.50
CA VAL A 59 -11.46 -2.76 0.14
C VAL A 59 -11.87 -4.20 -0.18
N ILE A 60 -11.76 -4.63 -1.45
CA ILE A 60 -12.06 -6.02 -1.83
C ILE A 60 -11.16 -7.00 -1.07
N LEU A 61 -9.85 -6.74 -1.04
CA LEU A 61 -8.88 -7.57 -0.32
C LEU A 61 -9.13 -7.55 1.20
N LEU A 62 -9.57 -6.43 1.77
CA LEU A 62 -9.93 -6.37 3.19
C LEU A 62 -11.10 -7.30 3.50
N VAL A 63 -12.18 -7.23 2.73
CA VAL A 63 -13.36 -8.08 2.93
C VAL A 63 -12.98 -9.55 2.78
N TRP A 64 -12.23 -9.90 1.73
CA TRP A 64 -11.74 -11.27 1.55
C TRP A 64 -10.85 -11.70 2.72
N GLY A 65 -9.87 -10.88 3.11
CA GLY A 65 -8.94 -11.18 4.19
C GLY A 65 -9.64 -11.38 5.53
N LEU A 66 -10.73 -10.65 5.79
CA LEU A 66 -11.57 -10.83 6.98
C LEU A 66 -12.42 -12.11 6.92
N LEU A 67 -12.91 -12.49 5.75
CA LEU A 67 -13.65 -13.75 5.56
C LEU A 67 -12.75 -14.98 5.70
N SER A 68 -11.56 -14.95 5.10
CA SER A 68 -10.64 -16.07 5.11
C SER A 68 -9.65 -16.06 6.29
N TRP A 69 -9.63 -14.98 7.08
CA TRP A 69 -8.62 -14.73 8.12
C TRP A 69 -7.17 -14.91 7.66
N SER A 70 -6.90 -14.62 6.38
CA SER A 70 -5.56 -14.82 5.81
C SER A 70 -4.67 -13.62 6.10
N PRO A 71 -3.55 -13.79 6.84
CA PRO A 71 -2.64 -12.68 7.12
C PRO A 71 -2.06 -12.07 5.86
N VAL A 72 -1.80 -12.89 4.84
CA VAL A 72 -1.20 -12.47 3.58
C VAL A 72 -2.15 -11.54 2.82
N ILE A 73 -3.44 -11.89 2.75
CA ILE A 73 -4.45 -11.07 2.07
C ILE A 73 -4.65 -9.74 2.82
N LEU A 74 -4.72 -9.79 4.15
CA LEU A 74 -4.82 -8.60 5.00
C LEU A 74 -3.58 -7.69 4.85
N PHE A 75 -2.39 -8.27 4.72
CA PHE A 75 -1.16 -7.52 4.47
C PHE A 75 -1.20 -6.81 3.11
N PHE A 76 -1.58 -7.49 2.03
CA PHE A 76 -1.71 -6.87 0.71
C PHE A 76 -2.82 -5.82 0.67
N SER A 77 -3.92 -6.03 1.39
CA SER A 77 -4.95 -5.02 1.61
C SER A 77 -4.35 -3.75 2.23
N GLY A 78 -3.62 -3.89 3.34
CA GLY A 78 -2.97 -2.75 4.02
C GLY A 78 -1.92 -2.05 3.14
N PHE A 79 -1.17 -2.81 2.36
CA PHE A 79 -0.23 -2.29 1.35
C PHE A 79 -0.95 -1.46 0.28
N CYS A 80 -2.04 -1.95 -0.30
CA CYS A 80 -2.83 -1.21 -1.29
C CYS A 80 -3.46 0.06 -0.71
N PHE A 81 -3.90 0.04 0.57
CA PHE A 81 -4.36 1.24 1.27
C PHE A 81 -3.24 2.29 1.38
N TYR A 82 -2.04 1.88 1.76
CA TYR A 82 -0.89 2.78 1.81
C TYR A 82 -0.60 3.38 0.43
N GLU A 83 -0.55 2.56 -0.63
CA GLU A 83 -0.27 3.05 -1.98
C GLU A 83 -1.31 4.08 -2.47
N ALA A 84 -2.59 3.84 -2.17
CA ALA A 84 -3.65 4.79 -2.44
C ALA A 84 -3.47 6.09 -1.61
N PHE A 85 -3.15 5.99 -0.31
CA PHE A 85 -2.97 7.16 0.54
C PHE A 85 -1.75 8.00 0.15
N ALA A 86 -0.60 7.36 -0.05
CA ALA A 86 0.69 7.98 -0.35
C ALA A 86 0.79 8.54 -1.78
N LYS A 87 -0.24 8.34 -2.62
CA LYS A 87 -0.26 8.70 -4.05
C LYS A 87 0.98 8.16 -4.77
N TRP A 88 1.38 6.94 -4.40
CA TRP A 88 2.60 6.32 -4.85
C TRP A 88 2.42 4.81 -4.95
N CYS A 89 2.77 4.26 -6.10
CA CYS A 89 2.80 2.85 -6.39
C CYS A 89 4.23 2.29 -6.41
N GLY A 90 4.46 1.20 -5.70
CA GLY A 90 5.68 0.43 -5.77
C GLY A 90 6.02 -0.12 -7.15
N PHE A 91 5.07 -0.85 -7.72
CA PHE A 91 5.20 -1.49 -9.03
C PHE A 91 5.54 -0.49 -10.15
N TYR A 92 4.81 0.63 -10.24
CA TYR A 92 5.11 1.68 -11.22
C TYR A 92 6.47 2.33 -10.95
N ALA A 93 6.89 2.46 -9.68
CA ALA A 93 8.20 2.99 -9.35
C ALA A 93 9.35 2.10 -9.83
N ILE A 94 9.20 0.77 -9.77
CA ILE A 94 10.15 -0.21 -10.32
C ILE A 94 10.15 -0.19 -11.84
N VAL A 95 8.97 -0.25 -12.47
CA VAL A 95 8.84 -0.28 -13.95
C VAL A 95 9.18 1.07 -14.59
N GLY A 96 9.34 2.13 -13.79
CA GLY A 96 9.65 3.48 -14.28
C GLY A 96 8.46 4.17 -14.93
N LYS A 97 7.22 3.71 -14.68
CA LYS A 97 6.00 4.33 -15.19
C LYS A 97 5.51 5.45 -14.28
N ASN A 98 4.91 6.46 -14.89
CA ASN A 98 4.16 7.49 -14.20
C ASN A 98 2.85 7.72 -14.97
N THR A 99 1.70 7.54 -14.32
CA THR A 99 0.37 7.74 -14.94
C THR A 99 -0.22 9.11 -14.63
N CYS A 100 0.50 9.97 -13.92
CA CYS A 100 0.07 11.35 -13.74
C CYS A 100 0.12 12.10 -15.07
N PRO A 101 -1.01 12.68 -15.54
CA PRO A 101 -0.96 13.61 -16.66
C PRO A 101 -0.09 14.80 -16.24
N LEU A 102 0.90 15.14 -17.07
CA LEU A 102 1.92 16.14 -16.77
C LEU A 102 1.33 17.53 -16.56
#